data_AF-A0A7D8BF86-F1
#
_entry.id   AF-A0A7D8BF86-F1
#
_cell.length_a   1.000
_cell.length_b   1.000
_cell.length_c   1.000
_cell.angle_alpha   90.00
_cell.angle_beta   90.00
_cell.angle_gamma   90.00
#
_symmetry.space_group_name_H-M   'P 1'
#
loop_
_entity.id
_entity.type
_entity.pdbx_description
1 polymer ?
#
loop_
_entity_poly.entity_id
_entity_poly.type
_entity_poly.pdbx_seq_one_letter_code
_entity_poly.pdbx_strand_id
1 'polypeptide(L)'
;MKSIATRLTEAELSEIEAAAAKTGKKVSEWLRDTALASVRPPQEEQADTVLLAEIVGMRDLMLNLFAQASKGPLSSEDMQRMSSYADSIKEQKARELLFLKRSRTTTK
;
A
#
# COMPACT_ATOMS: atom_id res chain seq x y z
N MET A 1 -20.53 23.96 0.16
CA MET A 1 -19.45 23.65 1.12
C MET A 1 -20.09 23.33 2.47
N LYS A 2 -19.60 22.33 3.20
CA LYS A 2 -20.12 21.98 4.55
C LYS A 2 -19.01 22.18 5.57
N SER A 3 -19.35 22.67 6.75
CA SER A 3 -18.43 22.83 7.88
C SER A 3 -18.59 21.70 8.88
N ILE A 4 -17.48 21.29 9.49
CA ILE A 4 -17.46 20.37 10.64
C ILE A 4 -16.97 21.21 11.83
N ALA A 5 -17.66 21.12 12.96
CA ALA A 5 -17.29 21.83 14.19
C ALA A 5 -17.24 20.84 15.36
N THR A 6 -16.25 21.02 16.22
CA THR A 6 -16.12 20.29 17.50
C THR A 6 -15.66 21.28 18.56
N ARG A 7 -16.03 21.04 19.82
CA ARG A 7 -15.50 21.82 20.95
C ARG A 7 -14.13 21.26 21.33
N LEU A 8 -13.22 22.16 21.67
CA LEU A 8 -11.88 21.84 22.16
C LEU A 8 -11.67 22.56 23.48
N THR A 9 -10.96 21.92 24.38
CA THR A 9 -10.36 22.59 25.53
C THR A 9 -9.21 23.48 25.05
N GLU A 10 -8.79 24.42 25.90
CA GLU A 10 -7.67 25.31 25.60
C GLU A 10 -6.37 24.53 25.35
N ALA A 11 -6.15 23.45 26.11
CA ALA A 11 -4.97 22.59 25.95
C ALA A 11 -4.97 21.88 24.58
N GLU A 12 -6.09 21.29 24.18
CA GLU A 12 -6.22 20.64 22.86
C GLU A 12 -6.03 21.64 21.72
N LEU A 13 -6.58 22.85 21.85
CA LEU A 13 -6.39 23.90 20.85
C LEU A 13 -4.91 24.29 20.73
N SER A 14 -4.23 24.48 21.85
CA SER A 14 -2.81 24.82 21.89
C SER A 14 -1.92 23.75 21.24
N GLU A 15 -2.22 22.47 21.49
CA GLU A 15 -1.52 21.35 20.84
C GLU A 15 -1.71 21.34 19.32
N ILE A 16 -2.94 21.58 18.86
CA ILE A 16 -3.28 21.65 17.43
C ILE A 16 -2.58 22.85 16.76
N GLU A 17 -2.57 24.02 17.40
CA GLU A 17 -1.89 25.21 16.90
C GLU A 17 -0.38 24.99 16.78
N ALA A 18 0.23 24.38 17.79
CA ALA A 18 1.64 24.03 17.76
C ALA A 18 1.97 23.02 16.64
N ALA A 19 1.11 22.03 16.41
CA ALA A 19 1.26 21.06 15.33
C ALA A 19 1.14 21.70 13.94
N ALA A 20 0.16 22.59 13.76
CA ALA A 20 -0.01 23.35 12.53
C ALA A 20 1.20 24.25 12.25
N ALA A 21 1.69 24.96 13.27
CA ALA A 21 2.86 25.83 13.19
C ALA A 21 4.14 25.07 12.78
N LYS A 22 4.37 23.86 13.31
CA LYS A 22 5.51 22.99 12.91
C LYS A 22 5.52 22.67 11.41
N THR A 23 4.36 22.67 10.76
CA THR A 23 4.23 22.42 9.32
C THR A 23 4.11 23.69 8.47
N GLY A 24 4.15 24.87 9.09
CA GLY A 24 3.98 26.16 8.41
C GLY A 24 2.57 26.39 7.86
N LYS A 25 1.56 25.66 8.33
CA LYS A 25 0.18 25.70 7.83
C LYS A 25 -0.75 26.47 8.77
N LYS A 26 -1.84 27.00 8.20
CA LYS A 26 -2.97 27.48 9.02
C LYS A 26 -3.66 26.31 9.70
N VAL A 27 -4.18 26.52 10.92
CA VAL A 27 -4.87 25.47 11.71
C VAL A 27 -5.96 24.75 10.91
N SER A 28 -6.80 25.49 10.18
CA SER A 28 -7.89 24.91 9.39
C SER A 28 -7.41 24.07 8.20
N GLU A 29 -6.29 24.45 7.58
CA GLU A 29 -5.65 23.69 6.51
C GLU A 29 -5.01 22.42 7.08
N TRP A 30 -4.27 22.56 8.17
CA TRP A 30 -3.64 21.44 8.85
C TRP A 30 -4.67 20.40 9.33
N LEU A 31 -5.75 20.83 9.99
CA LEU A 31 -6.82 19.94 10.43
C LEU A 31 -7.50 19.23 9.27
N ARG A 32 -7.77 19.94 8.16
CA ARG A 32 -8.34 19.34 6.95
C ARG A 32 -7.41 18.26 6.41
N ASP A 33 -6.14 18.55 6.27
CA ASP A 33 -5.17 17.61 5.71
C ASP A 33 -4.99 16.39 6.61
N THR A 34 -4.87 16.60 7.92
CA THR A 34 -4.74 15.53 8.91
C THR A 34 -5.99 14.63 8.93
N ALA A 35 -7.20 15.21 8.92
CA ALA A 35 -8.43 14.44 8.87
C ALA A 35 -8.62 13.70 7.54
N LEU A 36 -8.16 14.27 6.43
CA LEU A 36 -8.19 13.58 5.14
C LEU A 36 -7.13 12.48 5.07
N ALA A 37 -5.96 12.67 5.68
CA ALA A 37 -4.90 11.68 5.75
C ALA A 37 -5.30 10.44 6.57
N SER A 38 -6.14 10.59 7.60
CA SER A 38 -6.61 9.45 8.40
C SER A 38 -7.66 8.59 7.69
N VAL A 39 -8.36 9.14 6.70
CA VAL A 39 -9.38 8.42 5.91
C VAL A 39 -8.82 7.91 4.58
N ARG A 40 -7.77 8.55 4.06
CA ARG A 40 -7.07 8.10 2.86
C ARG A 40 -6.12 6.95 3.23
N PRO A 41 -6.05 5.87 2.44
CA PRO A 41 -4.98 4.90 2.63
C PRO A 41 -3.63 5.63 2.52
N PRO A 42 -2.65 5.33 3.40
CA PRO A 42 -1.32 5.90 3.30
C PRO A 42 -0.81 5.73 1.87
N GLN A 43 -0.29 6.80 1.29
CA GLN A 43 0.28 6.75 -0.05
C GLN A 43 1.45 5.74 -0.12
N GLU A 44 2.13 5.54 1.01
CA GLU A 44 3.11 4.47 1.26
C GLU A 44 2.51 3.07 1.12
N GLU A 45 1.26 2.82 1.57
CA GLU A 45 0.62 1.51 1.39
C GLU A 45 0.39 1.19 -0.09
N GLN A 46 0.16 2.18 -0.94
CA GLN A 46 0.05 1.95 -2.39
C GLN A 46 1.41 1.61 -3.00
N ALA A 47 2.47 2.34 -2.64
CA ALA A 47 3.82 2.04 -3.10
C ALA A 47 4.29 0.65 -2.63
N ASP A 48 4.03 0.29 -1.38
CA ASP A 48 4.31 -1.02 -0.81
C ASP A 48 3.52 -2.13 -1.50
N THR A 49 2.26 -1.87 -1.86
CA THR A 49 1.42 -2.84 -2.59
C THR A 49 2.00 -3.12 -3.98
N VAL A 50 2.42 -2.07 -4.71
CA VAL A 50 3.04 -2.21 -6.03
C VAL A 50 4.36 -2.98 -5.92
N LEU A 51 5.24 -2.60 -4.97
CA LEU A 51 6.51 -3.29 -4.77
C LEU A 51 6.30 -4.76 -4.40
N LEU A 52 5.36 -5.05 -3.51
CA LEU A 52 5.01 -6.43 -3.14
C LEU A 52 4.49 -7.21 -4.33
N ALA A 53 3.67 -6.60 -5.20
CA ALA A 53 3.21 -7.24 -6.42
C ALA A 53 4.38 -7.60 -7.32
N GLU A 54 5.33 -6.71 -7.57
CA GLU A 54 6.51 -7.03 -8.40
C GLU A 54 7.38 -8.15 -7.78
N ILE A 55 7.57 -8.16 -6.46
CA ILE A 55 8.32 -9.23 -5.78
C ILE A 55 7.61 -10.58 -5.93
N VAL A 56 6.29 -10.61 -5.76
CA VAL A 56 5.49 -11.83 -5.89
C VAL A 56 5.47 -12.33 -7.34
N GLY A 57 5.28 -11.42 -8.30
CA GLY A 57 5.34 -11.73 -9.72
C GLY A 57 6.69 -12.34 -10.11
N MET A 58 7.79 -11.73 -9.66
CA MET A 58 9.14 -12.25 -9.90
C MET A 58 9.34 -13.64 -9.25
N ARG A 59 8.85 -13.85 -8.02
CA ARG A 59 8.91 -15.16 -7.35
C ARG A 59 8.17 -16.23 -8.14
N ASP A 60 6.94 -15.95 -8.57
CA ASP A 60 6.13 -16.90 -9.34
C ASP A 60 6.76 -17.19 -10.71
N LEU A 61 7.24 -16.16 -11.40
CA LEU A 61 7.96 -16.30 -12.67
C LEU A 61 9.17 -17.21 -12.52
N MET A 62 10.02 -16.97 -11.50
CA MET A 62 11.20 -17.80 -11.25
C MET A 62 10.81 -19.26 -10.97
N LEU A 63 9.85 -19.51 -10.07
CA LEU A 63 9.42 -20.87 -9.75
C LEU A 63 8.90 -21.62 -10.99
N ASN A 64 8.11 -20.94 -11.81
CA ASN A 64 7.59 -21.51 -13.05
C ASN A 64 8.73 -21.81 -14.04
N LEU A 65 9.64 -20.85 -14.26
CA LEU A 65 10.79 -21.04 -15.15
C LEU A 65 11.66 -22.21 -14.72
N PHE A 66 11.99 -22.33 -13.42
CA PHE A 66 12.75 -23.47 -12.92
C PHE A 66 11.99 -24.79 -13.11
N ALA A 67 10.69 -24.82 -12.81
CA ALA A 67 9.86 -26.01 -12.99
C ALA A 67 9.81 -26.46 -14.46
N GLN A 68 9.76 -25.53 -15.42
CA GLN A 68 9.75 -25.88 -16.83
C GLN A 68 11.14 -26.21 -17.38
N ALA A 69 12.18 -25.49 -16.96
CA ALA A 69 13.56 -25.77 -17.34
C ALA A 69 14.00 -27.18 -16.90
N SER A 70 13.44 -27.70 -15.80
CA SER A 70 13.69 -29.08 -15.36
C SER A 70 13.19 -30.15 -16.35
N LYS A 71 12.34 -29.77 -17.32
CA LYS A 71 11.80 -30.65 -18.36
C LYS A 71 12.53 -30.55 -19.69
N GLY A 72 13.47 -29.60 -19.82
CA GLY A 72 14.22 -29.35 -21.06
C GLY A 72 14.45 -27.87 -21.35
N PRO A 73 15.05 -27.55 -22.50
CA PRO A 73 15.33 -26.17 -22.91
C PRO A 73 14.06 -25.31 -22.97
N LEU A 74 14.16 -24.08 -22.47
CA LEU A 74 13.08 -23.09 -22.53
C LEU A 74 13.04 -22.43 -23.91
N SER A 75 11.86 -22.40 -24.51
CA SER A 75 11.61 -21.58 -25.70
C SER A 75 11.30 -20.12 -25.32
N SER A 76 11.40 -19.22 -26.30
CA SER A 76 10.94 -17.83 -26.12
C SER A 76 9.45 -17.74 -25.83
N GLU A 77 8.65 -18.66 -26.38
CA GLU A 77 7.22 -18.73 -26.12
C GLU A 77 6.93 -19.13 -24.66
N ASP A 78 7.68 -20.09 -24.11
CA ASP A 78 7.55 -20.48 -22.71
C ASP A 78 7.84 -19.32 -21.77
N MET A 79 8.93 -18.59 -22.02
CA MET A 79 9.30 -17.41 -21.23
C MET A 79 8.21 -16.33 -21.28
N GLN A 80 7.67 -16.04 -22.46
CA GLN A 80 6.64 -15.02 -22.63
C GLN A 80 5.30 -15.42 -22.00
N ARG A 81 4.91 -16.70 -22.11
CA ARG A 81 3.72 -17.23 -21.46
C ARG A 81 3.81 -17.13 -19.94
N MET A 82 4.97 -17.48 -19.37
CA MET A 82 5.20 -17.41 -17.92
C MET A 82 5.24 -15.97 -17.40
N SER A 83 5.88 -15.05 -18.14
CA SER A 83 5.87 -13.62 -17.80
C SER A 83 4.45 -13.08 -17.77
N SER A 84 3.68 -13.34 -18.85
CA SER A 84 2.30 -12.88 -18.96
C SER A 84 1.42 -13.44 -17.84
N TYR A 85 1.62 -14.71 -17.48
CA TYR A 85 0.93 -15.32 -16.35
C TYR A 85 1.28 -14.61 -15.03
N ALA A 86 2.57 -14.43 -14.73
CA ALA A 86 3.02 -13.75 -13.51
C ALA A 86 2.45 -12.33 -13.41
N ASP A 87 2.45 -11.57 -14.51
CA ASP A 87 1.88 -10.22 -14.57
C ASP A 87 0.36 -10.23 -14.33
N SER A 88 -0.36 -11.24 -14.82
CA SER A 88 -1.82 -11.33 -14.64
C SER A 88 -2.26 -11.58 -13.19
N ILE A 89 -1.41 -12.19 -12.37
CA ILE A 89 -1.77 -12.62 -11.00
C ILE A 89 -1.11 -11.80 -9.89
N LYS A 90 -0.02 -11.07 -10.19
CA LYS A 90 0.85 -10.47 -9.17
C LYS A 90 0.12 -9.50 -8.23
N GLU A 91 -0.77 -8.69 -8.77
CA GLU A 91 -1.53 -7.74 -7.97
C GLU A 91 -2.53 -8.42 -7.02
N GLN A 92 -3.23 -9.45 -7.51
CA GLN A 92 -4.19 -10.18 -6.69
C GLN A 92 -3.48 -10.85 -5.50
N LYS A 93 -2.39 -11.56 -5.76
CA LYS A 93 -1.62 -12.23 -4.71
C LYS A 93 -1.03 -11.24 -3.70
N ALA A 94 -0.56 -10.08 -4.14
CA ALA A 94 -0.09 -9.04 -3.22
C ALA A 94 -1.21 -8.54 -2.30
N ARG A 95 -2.41 -8.29 -2.84
CA ARG A 95 -3.59 -7.89 -2.05
C ARG A 95 -3.96 -8.95 -1.01
N GLU A 96 -3.96 -10.23 -1.40
CA GLU A 96 -4.23 -11.35 -0.48
C GLU A 96 -3.21 -11.46 0.65
N LEU A 97 -1.91 -11.29 0.35
CA LEU A 97 -0.85 -11.30 1.36
C LEU A 97 -0.96 -10.13 2.35
N LEU A 98 -1.29 -8.93 1.87
CA LEU A 98 -1.53 -7.77 2.73
C LEU A 98 -2.73 -7.97 3.63
N PHE A 99 -3.83 -8.53 3.10
CA PHE A 99 -5.00 -8.88 3.89
C PHE A 99 -4.66 -9.88 5.00
N LEU A 100 -3.92 -10.94 4.68
CA LEU A 100 -3.49 -11.94 5.66
C LEU A 100 -2.55 -11.36 6.73
N LYS A 101 -1.66 -10.44 6.37
CA LYS A 101 -0.78 -9.76 7.33
C LYS A 101 -1.59 -8.89 8.29
N ARG A 102 -2.56 -8.13 7.78
CA ARG A 102 -3.45 -7.28 8.60
C ARG A 102 -4.23 -8.10 9.62
N SER A 103 -4.88 -9.20 9.21
CA SER A 103 -5.65 -10.05 10.14
C SER A 103 -4.80 -10.66 11.25
N ARG A 104 -3.55 -11.03 10.96
CA ARG A 104 -2.58 -11.51 11.97
C ARG A 104 -2.14 -10.43 12.96
N THR A 105 -2.14 -9.17 12.54
CA THR A 105 -1.70 -8.04 13.38
C THR A 105 -2.81 -7.59 14.32
N THR A 106 -4.08 -7.77 13.95
CA THR A 106 -5.26 -7.44 14.78
C THR A 106 -5.56 -8.48 15.87
N THR A 107 -4.92 -9.64 15.84
CA THR A 107 -5.15 -10.75 16.80
C THR A 107 -4.08 -10.82 17.91
N LYS A 108 -3.26 -9.78 18.06
CA LYS A 108 -2.28 -9.60 19.14
C LYS A 108 -2.54 -8.29 19.86
#